data_AF-A0A0Q8PKF4-F1
#
_entry.id   AF-A0A0Q8PKF4-F1
#
_cell.length_a   1.000
_cell.length_b   1.000
_cell.length_c   1.000
_cell.angle_alpha   90.00
_cell.angle_beta   90.00
_cell.angle_gamma   90.00
#
_symmetry.space_group_name_H-M   'P 1'
#
loop_
_entity.id
_entity.type
_entity.pdbx_description
1 polymer ?
#
loop_
_entity_poly.entity_id
_entity_poly.type
_entity_poly.pdbx_seq_one_letter_code
_entity_poly.pdbx_strand_id
1 'polypeptide(L)' 'MPEDALPRLLAEALRDLVLFIENRPDDATADDDMRALEDVAYVLNQVAAADRTRARDLLGDEVIAMFGWE' A
#
# COMPACT_ATOMS: atom_id res chain seq x y z
N MET A 1 -17.09 3.95 14.41
CA MET A 1 -15.86 3.50 13.75
C MET A 1 -15.13 4.77 13.36
N PRO A 2 -13.84 4.97 13.69
CA PRO A 2 -13.21 6.26 13.43
C PRO A 2 -13.22 6.49 11.92
N GLU A 3 -13.87 7.58 11.54
CA GLU A 3 -14.05 8.03 10.16
C GLU A 3 -12.65 8.24 9.52
N ASP A 4 -12.49 7.70 8.31
CA ASP A 4 -11.31 7.76 7.44
C ASP A 4 -10.06 6.92 7.82
N ALA A 5 -10.25 5.62 8.06
CA ALA A 5 -9.13 4.66 8.12
C ALA A 5 -8.40 4.49 6.77
N LEU A 6 -9.12 4.52 5.65
CA LEU A 6 -8.54 4.31 4.31
C LEU A 6 -7.56 5.43 3.88
N PRO A 7 -7.91 6.74 3.94
CA PRO A 7 -6.95 7.80 3.61
C PRO A 7 -5.67 7.74 4.45
N ARG A 8 -5.78 7.33 5.72
CA ARG A 8 -4.62 7.13 6.59
C ARG A 8 -3.75 5.97 6.12
N LEU A 9 -4.33 4.81 5.80
CA LEU A 9 -3.60 3.64 5.30
C LEU A 9 -2.92 3.93 3.95
N LEU A 10 -3.61 4.63 3.05
CA LEU A 10 -3.03 5.06 1.78
C LEU A 10 -1.88 6.05 1.98
N ALA A 11 -2.03 7.01 2.89
CA ALA A 11 -0.98 7.97 3.22
C ALA A 11 0.23 7.29 3.89
N GLU A 12 0.00 6.27 4.72
CA GLU A 12 1.04 5.46 5.35
C GLU A 12 1.81 4.64 4.31
N ALA A 13 1.11 3.91 3.45
CA ALA A 13 1.69 3.16 2.34
C ALA A 13 2.53 4.05 1.39
N LEU A 14 2.00 5.22 1.01
CA LEU A 14 2.71 6.18 0.15
C LEU A 14 3.94 6.77 0.84
N ARG A 15 3.81 7.15 2.13
CA ARG A 15 4.94 7.70 2.90
C ARG A 15 6.07 6.68 3.01
N ASP A 16 5.74 5.43 3.33
CA ASP A 16 6.74 4.39 3.55
C ASP A 16 7.48 4.05 2.24
N LEU A 17 6.78 4.04 1.09
CA LEU A 17 7.41 3.91 -0.22
C LEU A 17 8.34 5.09 -0.56
N VAL A 18 7.92 6.33 -0.29
CA VAL A 18 8.77 7.51 -0.52
C VAL A 18 10.01 7.47 0.38
N LEU A 19 9.86 7.11 1.66
CA LEU A 19 10.98 6.97 2.58
C LEU A 19 11.95 5.87 2.15
N PHE A 20 11.44 4.75 1.62
CA PHE A 20 12.27 3.70 1.05
C PHE A 20 13.11 4.22 -0.13
N ILE A 21 12.49 4.92 -1.09
CA ILE A 21 13.19 5.45 -2.27
C ILE A 21 14.26 6.47 -1.87
N GLU A 22 13.93 7.40 -0.97
CA GLU A 22 14.84 8.47 -0.54
C GLU A 22 16.02 7.95 0.28
N ASN A 23 15.81 6.89 1.07
CA ASN A 23 16.85 6.29 1.92
C ASN A 23 17.41 4.98 1.35
N ARG A 24 17.12 4.68 0.08
CA ARG A 24 17.57 3.46 -0.59
C ARG A 24 19.11 3.46 -0.61
N PRO A 25 19.77 2.49 0.06
CA PRO A 25 21.22 2.47 0.07
C PRO A 25 21.76 2.08 -1.32
N ASP A 26 22.98 2.52 -1.63
CA ASP A 26 23.60 2.29 -2.95
C ASP A 26 23.82 0.79 -3.27
N ASP A 27 23.84 -0.06 -2.24
CA ASP A 27 23.98 -1.51 -2.33
C ASP A 27 22.64 -2.26 -2.22
N ALA A 28 21.50 -1.55 -2.23
CA ALA A 28 20.17 -2.15 -2.20
C ALA A 28 19.96 -3.16 -3.33
N THR A 29 19.52 -4.35 -2.96
CA THR A 29 19.26 -5.45 -3.89
C THR A 29 17.81 -5.48 -4.34
N ALA A 30 17.53 -6.27 -5.38
CA ALA A 30 16.15 -6.53 -5.81
C ALA A 30 15.30 -7.17 -4.70
N ASP A 31 15.91 -7.92 -3.78
CA ASP A 31 15.20 -8.51 -2.64
C ASP A 31 14.78 -7.44 -1.63
N ASP A 32 15.59 -6.38 -1.45
CA ASP A 32 15.25 -5.26 -0.58
C ASP A 32 14.10 -4.42 -1.17
N ASP A 33 14.11 -4.22 -2.50
CA ASP A 33 13.00 -3.60 -3.23
C ASP A 33 11.71 -4.42 -3.09
N MET A 34 11.81 -5.76 -3.19
CA MET A 34 10.67 -6.66 -3.00
C MET A 34 10.09 -6.59 -1.59
N ARG A 35 10.92 -6.57 -0.54
CA ARG A 35 10.43 -6.42 0.84
C ARG A 35 9.71 -5.11 1.07
N ALA A 36 10.22 -4.00 0.52
CA ALA A 36 9.55 -2.71 0.62
C ALA A 36 8.17 -2.72 -0.05
N LEU A 37 8.03 -3.40 -1.19
CA LEU A 37 6.74 -3.59 -1.84
C LEU A 37 5.80 -4.50 -1.04
N GLU A 38 6.33 -5.54 -0.38
CA GLU A 38 5.57 -6.41 0.52
C GLU A 38 5.04 -5.65 1.74
N ASP A 39 5.82 -4.72 2.32
CA ASP A 39 5.40 -3.88 3.43
C ASP A 39 4.26 -2.92 3.02
N VAL A 40 4.38 -2.30 1.85
CA VAL A 40 3.31 -1.45 1.27
C VAL A 40 2.04 -2.27 1.04
N ALA A 41 2.16 -3.46 0.45
CA ALA A 41 1.04 -4.36 0.22
C ALA A 41 0.40 -4.81 1.55
N TYR A 42 1.19 -5.06 2.58
CA TYR A 42 0.71 -5.42 3.90
C TYR A 42 -0.15 -4.31 4.53
N VAL A 43 0.29 -3.04 4.45
CA VAL A 43 -0.49 -1.89 4.93
C VAL A 43 -1.82 -1.76 4.18
N LEU A 44 -1.79 -1.91 2.85
CA LEU A 44 -3.00 -1.87 2.03
C LEU A 44 -3.95 -3.04 2.34
N ASN A 45 -3.44 -4.21 2.71
CA ASN A 45 -4.28 -5.36 3.06
C ASN A 45 -5.10 -5.16 4.36
N GLN A 46 -4.82 -4.10 5.14
CA GLN A 46 -5.58 -3.75 6.35
C GLN A 46 -6.84 -2.92 6.05
N VAL A 47 -7.09 -2.56 4.78
CA VAL A 47 -8.28 -1.82 4.39
C VAL A 47 -9.55 -2.60 4.76
N ALA A 48 -10.43 -1.93 5.51
CA ALA A 48 -11.70 -2.50 5.93
C ALA A 48 -12.59 -2.81 4.72
N ALA A 49 -13.40 -3.87 4.81
CA ALA A 49 -14.29 -4.27 3.72
C ALA A 49 -15.22 -3.14 3.24
N ALA A 50 -15.65 -2.26 4.17
CA ALA A 50 -16.50 -1.11 3.87
C ALA A 50 -15.82 -0.03 3.00
N ASP A 51 -14.49 0.00 2.98
CA ASP A 51 -13.69 1.00 2.26
C ASP A 51 -13.15 0.49 0.92
N ARG A 52 -13.35 -0.79 0.59
CA ARG A 52 -12.79 -1.43 -0.62
C ARG A 52 -13.26 -0.81 -1.93
N THR A 53 -14.52 -0.38 -2.00
CA THR A 53 -15.05 0.34 -3.19
C THR A 53 -14.28 1.65 -3.42
N ARG A 54 -14.08 2.44 -2.36
CA ARG A 54 -13.32 3.70 -2.43
C ARG A 54 -11.84 3.45 -2.74
N ALA A 55 -11.26 2.38 -2.20
CA ALA A 55 -9.90 1.97 -2.53
C ALA A 55 -9.77 1.59 -4.01
N ARG A 56 -10.78 0.91 -4.58
CA ARG A 56 -10.84 0.56 -6.00
C ARG A 56 -10.89 1.78 -6.91
N ASP A 57 -11.68 2.78 -6.56
CA ASP A 57 -11.74 4.04 -7.32
C ASP A 57 -10.39 4.79 -7.32
N LEU A 58 -9.61 4.67 -6.24
CA LEU A 58 -8.33 5.38 -6.07
C LEU A 58 -7.14 4.63 -6.68
N LEU A 59 -7.10 3.29 -6.56
CA LEU A 59 -5.97 2.46 -6.97
C LEU A 59 -6.15 1.81 -8.34
N GLY A 60 -7.40 1.70 -8.81
CA GLY A 60 -7.75 1.02 -10.06
C GLY A 60 -7.91 -0.50 -9.92
N ASP A 61 -8.65 -1.08 -10.87
CA ASP A 61 -9.06 -2.49 -10.83
C ASP A 61 -7.88 -3.47 -10.86
N GLU A 62 -6.83 -3.16 -11.63
CA GLU A 62 -5.63 -4.00 -11.76
C GLU A 62 -4.92 -4.19 -10.42
N VAL A 63 -4.79 -3.11 -9.64
CA VAL A 63 -4.12 -3.11 -8.33
C VAL A 63 -4.99 -3.84 -7.30
N ILE A 64 -6.30 -3.62 -7.31
CA ILE A 64 -7.23 -4.27 -6.36
C ILE A 64 -7.30 -5.79 -6.58
N ALA A 65 -7.22 -6.25 -7.83
CA ALA A 65 -7.21 -7.68 -8.15
C ALA A 65 -6.05 -8.42 -7.47
N MET A 66 -4.91 -7.76 -7.25
CA MET A 66 -3.75 -8.33 -6.55
C MET A 66 -4.03 -8.62 -5.07
N PHE A 67 -5.02 -7.96 -4.46
CA PHE A 67 -5.40 -8.16 -3.06
C PHE A 67 -6.54 -9.17 -2.87
N GLY A 68 -7.10 -9.74 -3.95
CA GLY A 68 -8.20 -10.71 -3.88
C GLY A 68 -9.51 -10.13 -3.33
N TRP A 69 -9.71 -8.81 -3.48
CA TRP A 69 -10.94 -8.15 -3.07
C TRP A 69 -11.93 -8.14 -4.25
N GLU A 70 -12.81 -9.14 -4.28
CA GLU A 70 -13.97 -9.20 -5.21
C GLU A 70 -14.98 -8.06 -4.94
#